data_AF-A0A6A5TCI2-F1
#
_entry.id   AF-A0A6A5TCI2-F1
#
_cell.length_a   1.000
_cell.length_b   1.000
_cell.length_c   1.000
_cell.angle_alpha   90.00
_cell.angle_beta   90.00
_cell.angle_gamma   90.00
#
_symmetry.space_group_name_H-M   'P 1'
#
loop_
_entity.id
_entity.type
_entity.pdbx_description
1 polymer ?
#
loop_
_entity_poly.entity_id
_entity_poly.type
_entity_poly.pdbx_seq_one_letter_code
_entity_poly.pdbx_strand_id
1 'polypeptide(L)'
;EEAWESLRYDLGSIALADEYAESTGLPKAQRFPWDESKGLYFLNGYHGVHCLKILRFTLKELFEGKDATTFHQGHSNHCLEALLQDVRCFADDTPRYTAEKHPGRPGDGQQRVCRDWKKLEAFARAHTSCWRDINPSEDIDTLLRYRYCPTGSPYLERIHRIFGDFETGPNANKDS
;
A
#
# COMPACT_ATOMS: atom_id res chain seq x y z
N GLU A 1 -11.78 9.09 12.11
CA GLU A 1 -10.51 9.63 11.60
C GLU A 1 -9.31 8.78 11.98
N GLU A 2 -9.07 8.55 13.27
CA GLU A 2 -7.92 7.74 13.77
C GLU A 2 -7.80 6.33 13.12
N ALA A 3 -8.92 5.63 12.92
CA ALA A 3 -8.93 4.32 12.28
C ALA A 3 -8.44 4.34 10.81
N TRP A 4 -8.63 5.44 10.08
CA TRP A 4 -8.17 5.59 8.69
C TRP A 4 -6.72 6.08 8.61
N GLU A 5 -6.32 6.94 9.54
CA GLU A 5 -4.96 7.48 9.61
C GLU A 5 -3.95 6.38 9.94
N SER A 6 -4.29 5.46 10.84
CA SER A 6 -3.46 4.33 11.25
C SER A 6 -3.25 3.24 10.18
N LEU A 7 -4.02 3.24 9.09
CA LEU A 7 -3.86 2.28 8.00
C LEU A 7 -2.56 2.53 7.23
N ARG A 8 -1.59 1.63 7.41
CA ARG A 8 -0.32 1.59 6.69
C ARG A 8 -0.47 0.78 5.40
N TYR A 9 -0.03 1.33 4.28
CA TYR A 9 0.01 0.65 2.97
C TYR A 9 1.41 0.51 2.39
N ASP A 10 2.37 1.26 2.93
CA ASP A 10 3.76 1.27 2.50
C ASP A 10 4.48 -0.07 2.69
N LEU A 11 4.11 -0.82 3.73
CA LEU A 11 4.56 -2.20 3.91
C LEU A 11 4.24 -3.09 2.71
N GLY A 12 3.20 -2.76 1.93
CA GLY A 12 2.81 -3.51 0.74
C GLY A 12 3.80 -3.49 -0.41
N SER A 13 4.76 -2.55 -0.40
CA SER A 13 5.84 -2.50 -1.38
C SER A 13 6.94 -3.49 -1.01
N ILE A 14 7.11 -4.53 -1.83
CA ILE A 14 8.02 -5.64 -1.57
C ILE A 14 9.07 -5.80 -2.67
N ALA A 15 10.20 -6.41 -2.34
CA ALA A 15 11.24 -6.80 -3.27
C ALA A 15 11.35 -8.34 -3.31
N LEU A 16 11.01 -8.94 -4.44
CA LEU A 16 11.03 -10.39 -4.65
C LEU A 16 12.19 -10.78 -5.57
N ALA A 17 12.86 -11.88 -5.26
CA ALA A 17 13.87 -12.47 -6.14
C ALA A 17 13.26 -12.85 -7.50
N ASP A 18 14.04 -12.67 -8.57
CA ASP A 18 13.58 -13.02 -9.92
C ASP A 18 13.19 -14.50 -10.02
N GLU A 19 13.91 -15.40 -9.36
CA GLU A 19 13.58 -16.83 -9.29
C GLU A 19 12.20 -17.10 -8.65
N TYR A 20 11.85 -16.34 -7.61
CA TYR A 20 10.53 -16.44 -6.97
C TYR A 20 9.43 -15.91 -7.91
N ALA A 21 9.67 -14.78 -8.58
CA ALA A 21 8.72 -14.21 -9.52
C ALA A 21 8.47 -15.18 -10.69
N GLU A 22 9.52 -15.74 -11.27
CA GLU A 22 9.43 -16.71 -12.36
C GLU A 22 8.68 -17.98 -11.95
N SER A 23 9.03 -18.57 -10.80
CA SER A 23 8.38 -19.80 -10.31
C SER A 23 6.89 -19.63 -9.97
N THR A 24 6.44 -18.39 -9.75
CA THR A 24 5.04 -18.06 -9.46
C THR A 24 4.29 -17.49 -10.66
N GLY A 25 4.95 -17.36 -11.82
CA GLY A 25 4.38 -16.78 -13.03
C GLY A 25 4.15 -15.27 -12.94
N LEU A 26 4.79 -14.58 -11.99
CA LEU A 26 4.75 -13.12 -11.91
C LEU A 26 5.60 -12.51 -13.05
N PRO A 27 5.12 -11.43 -13.69
CA PRO A 27 5.89 -10.72 -14.68
C PRO A 27 7.11 -10.06 -14.04
N LYS A 28 8.23 -9.97 -14.79
CA LYS A 28 9.44 -9.30 -14.31
C LYS A 28 9.15 -7.82 -14.02
N ALA A 29 9.33 -7.41 -12.77
CA ALA A 29 9.13 -6.03 -12.35
C ALA A 29 10.39 -5.16 -12.47
N GLN A 30 10.20 -3.84 -12.28
CA GLN A 30 11.27 -2.86 -12.14
C GLN A 30 12.27 -3.28 -11.04
N ARG A 31 13.55 -2.92 -11.21
CA ARG A 31 14.61 -3.36 -10.29
C ARG A 31 14.51 -2.69 -8.94
N PHE A 32 14.75 -3.48 -7.90
CA PHE A 32 14.91 -2.96 -6.56
C PHE A 32 16.27 -2.24 -6.45
N PRO A 33 16.33 -0.96 -6.00
CA PRO A 33 17.58 -0.19 -6.05
C PRO A 33 18.74 -0.76 -5.24
N TRP A 34 18.45 -1.59 -4.24
CA TRP A 34 19.48 -2.16 -3.35
C TRP A 34 19.97 -3.53 -3.80
N ASP A 35 19.23 -4.21 -4.69
CA ASP A 35 19.51 -5.59 -5.12
C ASP A 35 18.89 -5.84 -6.50
N GLU A 36 19.72 -5.81 -7.55
CA GLU A 36 19.25 -5.97 -8.94
C GLU A 36 18.76 -7.38 -9.28
N SER A 37 19.05 -8.37 -8.43
CA SER A 37 18.47 -9.72 -8.55
C SER A 37 16.98 -9.77 -8.14
N LYS A 38 16.45 -8.64 -7.63
CA LYS A 38 15.07 -8.52 -7.17
C LYS A 38 14.27 -7.49 -7.98
N GLY A 39 12.98 -7.78 -8.13
CA GLY A 39 11.98 -6.88 -8.67
C GLY A 39 11.08 -6.29 -7.59
N LEU A 40 10.58 -5.07 -7.81
CA LEU A 40 9.63 -4.38 -6.93
C LEU A 40 8.18 -4.73 -7.27
N TYR A 41 7.41 -5.17 -6.28
CA TYR A 41 6.00 -5.51 -6.42
C TYR A 41 5.16 -4.83 -5.35
N PHE A 42 3.87 -4.69 -5.59
CA PHE A 42 2.89 -4.26 -4.59
C PHE A 42 1.91 -5.38 -4.28
N LEU A 43 1.68 -5.64 -2.99
CA LEU A 43 0.66 -6.59 -2.54
C LEU A 43 -0.74 -5.99 -2.70
N ASN A 44 -1.62 -6.66 -3.43
CA ASN A 44 -2.98 -6.18 -3.73
C ASN A 44 -3.76 -5.74 -2.47
N GLY A 45 -3.65 -6.47 -1.36
CA GLY A 45 -4.33 -6.09 -0.11
C GLY A 45 -3.93 -4.70 0.38
N TYR A 46 -2.63 -4.40 0.39
CA TYR A 46 -2.12 -3.09 0.77
C TYR A 46 -2.39 -2.03 -0.31
N HIS A 47 -2.32 -2.38 -1.60
CA HIS A 47 -2.69 -1.49 -2.70
C HIS A 47 -4.18 -1.09 -2.66
N GLY A 48 -5.07 -2.01 -2.28
CA GLY A 48 -6.49 -1.72 -2.06
C GLY A 48 -6.70 -0.73 -0.91
N VAL A 49 -5.96 -0.89 0.21
CA VAL A 49 -5.97 0.07 1.32
C VAL A 49 -5.50 1.46 0.87
N HIS A 50 -4.41 1.53 0.10
CA HIS A 50 -3.91 2.76 -0.51
C HIS A 50 -4.98 3.46 -1.36
N CYS A 51 -5.60 2.71 -2.28
CA CYS A 51 -6.66 3.23 -3.15
C CYS A 51 -7.86 3.75 -2.36
N LEU A 52 -8.31 3.02 -1.34
CA LEU A 52 -9.40 3.46 -0.47
C LEU A 52 -9.06 4.75 0.29
N LYS A 53 -7.83 4.90 0.77
CA LYS A 53 -7.39 6.13 1.46
C LYS A 53 -7.37 7.32 0.51
N ILE A 54 -6.82 7.16 -0.70
CA ILE A 54 -6.81 8.21 -1.72
C ILE A 54 -8.24 8.65 -2.04
N LEU A 55 -9.12 7.70 -2.40
CA LEU A 55 -10.49 8.03 -2.78
C LEU A 55 -11.26 8.69 -1.64
N ARG A 56 -11.10 8.20 -0.40
CA ARG A 56 -11.70 8.83 0.77
C ARG A 56 -11.22 10.26 0.94
N PHE A 57 -9.92 10.50 0.80
CA PHE A 57 -9.34 11.83 0.93
C PHE A 57 -9.84 12.78 -0.16
N THR A 58 -9.79 12.35 -1.43
CA THR A 58 -10.35 13.10 -2.57
C THR A 58 -11.82 13.43 -2.36
N LEU A 59 -12.66 12.48 -1.95
CA LEU A 59 -14.08 12.73 -1.70
C LEU A 59 -14.31 13.73 -0.58
N LYS A 60 -13.52 13.65 0.50
CA LYS A 60 -13.59 14.62 1.61
C LYS A 60 -13.29 16.04 1.12
N GLU A 61 -12.22 16.22 0.35
CA GLU A 61 -11.85 17.52 -0.21
C GLU A 61 -12.92 18.09 -1.15
N LEU A 62 -13.53 17.25 -1.97
CA LEU A 62 -14.62 17.65 -2.86
C LEU A 62 -15.88 18.06 -2.07
N PHE A 63 -16.25 17.32 -1.02
CA PHE A 63 -17.38 17.68 -0.17
C PHE A 63 -17.14 18.93 0.67
N GLU A 64 -15.88 19.23 1.00
CA GLU A 64 -15.47 20.49 1.64
C GLU A 64 -15.48 21.67 0.65
N GLY A 65 -15.72 21.43 -0.64
CA GLY A 65 -15.79 22.45 -1.67
C GLY A 65 -14.42 23.01 -2.07
N LYS A 66 -13.34 22.23 -1.90
CA LYS A 66 -12.00 22.66 -2.33
C LYS A 66 -11.93 22.78 -3.86
N ASP A 67 -11.29 23.85 -4.34
CA ASP A 67 -11.10 24.11 -5.77
C ASP A 67 -10.15 23.09 -6.44
N ALA A 68 -9.28 22.45 -5.66
CA ALA A 68 -8.37 21.41 -6.10
C ALA A 68 -8.23 20.30 -5.06
N THR A 69 -8.01 19.09 -5.54
CA THR A 69 -7.74 17.91 -4.71
C THR A 69 -6.24 17.64 -4.64
N THR A 70 -5.78 17.11 -3.52
CA THR A 70 -4.36 16.76 -3.30
C THR A 70 -3.90 15.70 -4.29
N PHE A 71 -4.75 14.71 -4.57
CA PHE A 71 -4.48 13.71 -5.60
C PHE A 71 -5.10 14.16 -6.92
N HIS A 72 -4.32 14.06 -8.00
CA HIS A 72 -4.81 14.36 -9.34
C HIS A 72 -5.87 13.35 -9.79
N GLN A 73 -6.80 13.79 -10.65
CA GLN A 73 -7.90 12.96 -11.15
C GLN A 73 -7.43 11.61 -11.73
N GLY A 74 -6.31 11.61 -12.46
CA GLY A 74 -5.72 10.38 -13.00
C GLY A 74 -5.40 9.33 -11.93
N HIS A 75 -4.95 9.74 -10.74
CA HIS A 75 -4.65 8.82 -9.63
C HIS A 75 -5.96 8.25 -9.07
N SER A 76 -6.97 9.10 -8.86
CA SER A 76 -8.29 8.65 -8.41
C SER A 76 -8.92 7.66 -9.40
N ASN A 77 -8.82 7.91 -10.70
CA ASN A 77 -9.31 7.00 -11.74
C ASN A 77 -8.57 5.66 -11.71
N HIS A 78 -7.24 5.68 -11.61
CA HIS A 78 -6.44 4.47 -11.44
C HIS A 78 -6.87 3.67 -10.20
N CYS A 79 -7.08 4.35 -9.06
CA CYS A 79 -7.56 3.71 -7.83
C CYS A 79 -8.94 3.06 -8.00
N LEU A 80 -9.86 3.71 -8.70
CA LEU A 80 -11.18 3.14 -9.00
C LEU A 80 -11.07 1.89 -9.89
N GLU A 81 -10.23 1.95 -10.93
CA GLU A 81 -10.00 0.82 -11.84
C GLU A 81 -9.33 -0.36 -11.12
N ALA A 82 -8.33 -0.10 -10.28
CA ALA A 82 -7.66 -1.14 -9.50
C ALA A 82 -8.64 -1.85 -8.54
N LEU A 83 -9.46 -1.09 -7.81
CA LEU A 83 -10.49 -1.66 -6.94
C LEU A 83 -11.56 -2.43 -7.73
N LEU A 84 -11.93 -1.98 -8.93
CA LEU A 84 -12.84 -2.71 -9.80
C LEU A 84 -12.23 -4.05 -10.27
N GLN A 85 -10.95 -4.05 -10.62
CA GLN A 85 -10.22 -5.27 -11.01
C GLN A 85 -10.17 -6.25 -9.85
N ASP A 86 -9.86 -5.78 -8.62
CA ASP A 86 -9.88 -6.63 -7.43
C ASP A 86 -11.27 -7.25 -7.20
N VAL A 87 -12.34 -6.44 -7.23
CA VAL A 87 -13.71 -6.94 -7.07
C VAL A 87 -14.07 -8.00 -8.10
N ARG A 88 -13.72 -7.77 -9.37
CA ARG A 88 -13.96 -8.73 -10.46
C ARG A 88 -13.12 -10.00 -10.32
N CYS A 89 -11.87 -9.86 -9.89
CA CYS A 89 -10.95 -10.98 -9.71
C CYS A 89 -11.37 -11.88 -8.54
N PHE A 90 -11.82 -11.28 -7.43
CA PHE A 90 -12.29 -12.05 -6.28
C PHE A 90 -13.66 -12.66 -6.51
N ALA A 91 -14.55 -11.94 -7.22
CA ALA A 91 -15.91 -12.37 -7.54
C ALA A 91 -16.64 -13.03 -6.35
N ASP A 92 -16.54 -12.40 -5.16
CA ASP A 92 -17.11 -12.92 -3.92
C ASP A 92 -18.62 -13.12 -4.05
N ASP A 93 -19.05 -14.38 -3.97
CA ASP A 93 -20.42 -14.84 -4.15
C ASP A 93 -21.23 -14.87 -2.85
N THR A 94 -20.65 -14.43 -1.73
CA THR A 94 -21.34 -14.34 -0.44
C THR A 94 -22.53 -13.38 -0.52
N PRO A 95 -23.78 -13.85 -0.35
CA PRO A 95 -24.95 -12.99 -0.41
C PRO A 95 -24.99 -11.99 0.74
N ARG A 96 -25.46 -10.76 0.48
CA ARG A 96 -25.68 -9.75 1.52
C ARG A 96 -27.10 -9.83 2.06
N TYR A 97 -27.26 -9.96 3.37
CA TYR A 97 -28.56 -9.86 4.04
C TYR A 97 -29.14 -8.45 3.91
N THR A 98 -30.45 -8.34 3.68
CA THR A 98 -31.17 -7.07 3.65
C THR A 98 -32.15 -7.00 4.81
N ALA A 99 -32.01 -5.98 5.66
CA ALA A 99 -32.92 -5.76 6.79
C ALA A 99 -34.16 -4.96 6.37
N GLU A 100 -35.36 -5.42 6.73
CA GLU A 100 -36.61 -4.69 6.47
C GLU A 100 -36.61 -3.28 7.09
N LYS A 101 -36.00 -3.13 8.27
CA LYS A 101 -35.95 -1.85 8.98
C LYS A 101 -34.91 -0.87 8.40
N HIS A 102 -33.94 -1.35 7.62
CA HIS A 102 -32.86 -0.55 7.02
C HIS A 102 -32.52 -1.03 5.59
N PRO A 103 -33.45 -0.92 4.63
CA PRO A 103 -33.32 -1.54 3.32
C PRO A 103 -32.14 -1.00 2.48
N GLY A 104 -31.62 0.18 2.81
CA GLY A 104 -30.50 0.82 2.11
C GLY A 104 -29.09 0.38 2.55
N ARG A 105 -28.96 -0.56 3.49
CA ARG A 105 -27.65 -1.02 4.00
C ARG A 105 -27.47 -2.55 3.96
N PRO A 106 -27.40 -3.15 2.75
CA PRO A 106 -27.19 -4.59 2.64
C PRO A 106 -25.89 -5.04 3.32
N GLY A 107 -25.98 -6.10 4.12
CA GLY A 107 -24.85 -6.71 4.81
C GLY A 107 -24.35 -5.95 6.05
N ASP A 108 -25.04 -4.90 6.50
CA ASP A 108 -24.68 -4.21 7.74
C ASP A 108 -24.82 -5.17 8.94
N GLY A 109 -23.77 -5.28 9.74
CA GLY A 109 -23.65 -6.27 10.82
C GLY A 109 -23.45 -7.73 10.37
N GLN A 110 -23.39 -8.01 9.07
CA GLN A 110 -23.14 -9.37 8.58
C GLN A 110 -21.66 -9.74 8.72
N GLN A 111 -21.39 -10.89 9.34
CA GLN A 111 -20.03 -11.43 9.45
C GLN A 111 -19.49 -11.86 8.09
N ARG A 112 -18.18 -11.69 7.89
CA ARG A 112 -17.45 -12.12 6.69
C ARG A 112 -16.22 -12.90 7.08
N VAL A 113 -15.85 -13.88 6.26
CA VAL A 113 -14.59 -14.60 6.41
C VAL A 113 -13.51 -13.82 5.66
N CYS A 114 -12.51 -13.33 6.40
CA CYS A 114 -11.42 -12.55 5.85
C CYS A 114 -10.15 -13.41 5.68
N ARG A 115 -9.31 -13.04 4.71
CA ARG A 115 -7.92 -13.50 4.69
C ARG A 115 -7.18 -12.98 5.92
N ASP A 116 -6.22 -13.76 6.41
CA ASP A 116 -5.43 -13.39 7.58
C ASP A 116 -4.44 -12.26 7.24
N TRP A 117 -4.78 -11.05 7.67
CA TRP A 117 -3.96 -9.87 7.44
C TRP A 117 -2.58 -9.96 8.09
N LYS A 118 -2.46 -10.67 9.23
CA LYS A 118 -1.17 -10.83 9.92
C LYS A 118 -0.21 -11.67 9.10
N LYS A 119 -0.71 -12.68 8.38
CA LYS A 119 0.11 -13.46 7.45
C LYS A 119 0.56 -12.64 6.24
N LEU A 120 -0.32 -11.80 5.68
CA LEU A 120 0.05 -10.88 4.61
C LEU A 120 1.13 -9.90 5.07
N GLU A 121 0.98 -9.32 6.26
CA GLU A 121 1.95 -8.40 6.84
C GLU A 121 3.30 -9.10 7.11
N ALA A 122 3.28 -10.32 7.66
CA ALA A 122 4.51 -11.09 7.90
C ALA A 122 5.26 -11.35 6.59
N PHE A 123 4.54 -11.72 5.51
CA PHE A 123 5.12 -11.87 4.18
C PHE A 123 5.72 -10.56 3.67
N ALA A 124 5.01 -9.45 3.84
CA ALA A 124 5.45 -8.13 3.43
C ALA A 124 6.73 -7.69 4.16
N ARG A 125 6.81 -7.92 5.48
CA ARG A 125 8.00 -7.61 6.29
C ARG A 125 9.21 -8.43 5.89
N ALA A 126 9.01 -9.72 5.61
CA ALA A 126 10.09 -10.61 5.19
C ALA A 126 10.67 -10.23 3.80
N HIS A 127 9.86 -9.59 2.95
CA HIS A 127 10.24 -9.18 1.60
C HIS A 127 10.23 -7.65 1.43
N THR A 128 10.45 -6.89 2.50
CA THR A 128 10.34 -5.43 2.44
C THR A 128 11.25 -4.84 1.36
N SER A 129 10.73 -3.88 0.60
CA SER A 129 11.53 -3.05 -0.29
C SER A 129 12.14 -1.83 0.41
N CYS A 130 11.97 -1.69 1.72
CA CYS A 130 12.38 -0.50 2.47
C CYS A 130 11.70 0.79 1.99
N TRP A 131 10.57 0.65 1.30
CA TRP A 131 9.80 1.77 0.77
C TRP A 131 8.93 2.42 1.84
N ARG A 132 8.84 3.75 1.82
CA ARG A 132 7.91 4.53 2.64
C ARG A 132 7.27 5.63 1.82
N ASP A 133 5.99 5.88 2.07
CA ASP A 133 5.31 7.06 1.56
C ASP A 133 5.62 8.25 2.47
N ILE A 134 6.47 9.16 2.01
CA ILE A 134 7.00 10.27 2.83
C ILE A 134 6.34 11.62 2.53
N ASN A 135 5.71 11.76 1.37
CA ASN A 135 4.77 12.84 1.04
C ASN A 135 4.03 12.45 -0.25
N PRO A 136 2.69 12.39 -0.26
CA PRO A 136 1.94 12.06 -1.48
C PRO A 136 1.91 13.20 -2.51
N SER A 137 2.33 14.42 -2.13
CA SER A 137 2.11 15.65 -2.89
C SER A 137 3.35 16.26 -3.57
N GLU A 138 4.52 15.61 -3.53
CA GLU A 138 5.77 16.22 -3.99
C GLU A 138 6.57 15.36 -5.00
N ASP A 139 7.23 16.05 -5.94
CA ASP A 139 8.30 15.58 -6.83
C ASP A 139 9.58 15.30 -6.01
N ILE A 140 9.51 14.28 -5.15
CA ILE A 140 10.68 13.78 -4.43
C ILE A 140 11.41 12.71 -5.26
N ASP A 141 12.74 12.67 -5.15
CA ASP A 141 13.53 11.60 -5.74
C ASP A 141 13.00 10.24 -5.27
N THR A 142 12.62 9.41 -6.24
CA THR A 142 12.09 8.07 -6.00
C THR A 142 13.02 7.21 -5.14
N LEU A 143 14.34 7.38 -5.22
CA LEU A 143 15.30 6.61 -4.44
C LEU A 143 15.20 6.93 -2.94
N LEU A 144 14.85 8.17 -2.57
CA LEU A 144 14.66 8.57 -1.17
C LEU A 144 13.54 7.79 -0.49
N ARG A 145 12.57 7.28 -1.25
CA ARG A 145 11.49 6.46 -0.71
C ARG A 145 11.98 5.09 -0.25
N TYR A 146 13.09 4.58 -0.77
CA TYR A 146 13.59 3.22 -0.50
C TYR A 146 14.60 3.13 0.65
N ARG A 147 14.83 4.20 1.42
CA ARG A 147 15.85 4.21 2.47
C ARG A 147 15.38 3.66 3.83
N TYR A 148 14.12 3.28 3.98
CA TYR A 148 13.49 2.96 5.27
C TYR A 148 13.54 1.46 5.61
N CYS A 149 14.73 0.88 5.58
CA CYS A 149 14.90 -0.53 5.92
C CYS A 149 14.75 -0.81 7.43
N PRO A 150 14.24 -1.99 7.83
CA PRO A 150 14.25 -2.41 9.22
C PRO A 150 15.67 -2.69 9.71
N THR A 151 15.87 -2.59 11.03
CA THR A 151 17.13 -2.95 11.70
C THR A 151 17.58 -4.37 11.32
N GLY A 152 18.87 -4.53 11.00
CA GLY A 152 19.45 -5.80 10.57
C GLY A 152 19.25 -6.11 9.08
N SER A 153 18.62 -5.23 8.31
CA SER A 153 18.57 -5.38 6.85
C SER A 153 19.99 -5.34 6.25
N PRO A 154 20.30 -6.24 5.29
CA PRO A 154 21.60 -6.26 4.63
C PRO A 154 21.87 -5.02 3.77
N TYR A 155 20.83 -4.22 3.49
CA TYR A 155 20.93 -3.04 2.65
C TYR A 155 21.30 -1.77 3.44
N LEU A 156 21.22 -1.80 4.77
CA LEU A 156 21.44 -0.62 5.62
C LEU A 156 22.80 0.02 5.44
N GLU A 157 23.89 -0.77 5.42
CA GLU A 157 25.24 -0.24 5.27
C GLU A 157 25.39 0.55 3.95
N ARG A 158 24.85 -0.02 2.85
CA ARG A 158 24.88 0.62 1.53
C ARG A 158 24.04 1.90 1.51
N ILE A 159 22.86 1.86 2.12
CA ILE A 159 21.95 3.00 2.21
C ILE A 159 22.60 4.14 3.01
N HIS A 160 23.20 3.85 4.15
CA HIS A 160 23.88 4.84 4.99
C HIS A 160 25.09 5.46 4.29
N ARG A 161 25.82 4.68 3.48
CA ARG A 161 26.94 5.19 2.68
C ARG A 161 26.49 6.25 1.66
N ILE A 162 25.28 6.12 1.12
CA ILE A 162 24.74 7.02 0.08
C ILE A 162 24.05 8.24 0.70
N PHE A 163 23.26 8.03 1.76
CA PHE A 163 22.39 9.07 2.33
C PHE A 163 22.83 9.60 3.70
N GLY A 164 23.93 9.07 4.26
CA GLY A 164 24.32 9.31 5.64
C GLY A 164 23.53 8.47 6.63
N ASP A 165 23.90 8.56 7.91
CA ASP A 165 23.14 7.93 9.00
C ASP A 165 21.85 8.71 9.24
N PHE A 166 20.73 8.02 9.21
CA PHE A 166 19.42 8.52 9.65
C PHE A 166 18.79 7.43 10.54
N GLU A 167 17.89 7.81 11.45
CA GLU A 167 17.28 6.84 12.35
C GLU A 167 16.52 5.76 11.56
N THR A 168 17.04 4.53 11.56
CA THR A 168 16.36 3.36 11.00
C THR A 168 15.63 2.65 12.12
N GLY A 169 14.30 2.72 12.12
CA GLY A 169 13.49 2.04 13.10
C GLY A 169 11.99 2.27 12.87
N PRO A 170 11.12 1.48 13.53
CA PRO A 170 9.68 1.65 13.46
C PRO A 170 9.19 3.04 13.93
N ASN A 171 10.06 3.80 14.62
CA ASN A 171 9.86 5.17 15.09
C ASN A 171 10.98 6.12 14.61
N ALA A 172 11.36 6.11 13.31
CA ALA A 172 11.97 7.30 12.71
C ALA A 172 10.89 8.40 12.78
N ASN A 173 10.97 9.21 13.84
CA ASN A 173 9.88 9.99 14.37
C ASN A 173 9.38 11.02 13.35
N LYS A 174 8.12 11.40 13.56
CA LYS A 174 7.56 12.70 13.25
C LYS A 174 8.66 13.79 13.26
N ASP A 175 9.13 14.18 12.08
CA ASP A 175 9.95 15.37 11.86
C ASP A 175 9.47 15.93 10.52
N SER A 176 8.53 16.87 10.44
CA SER A 176 8.01 17.84 11.43
C SER A 176 6.49 17.95 11.38
#